data_AF-A0A941ZZ04-F1
#
_entry.id   AF-A0A941ZZ04-F1
#
_cell.length_a   1.000
_cell.length_b   1.000
_cell.length_c   1.000
_cell.angle_alpha   90.00
_cell.angle_beta   90.00
_cell.angle_gamma   90.00
#
_symmetry.space_group_name_H-M   'P 1'
#
loop_
_entity.id
_entity.type
_entity.pdbx_description
1 polymer ?
#
loop_
_entity_poly.entity_id
_entity_poly.type
_entity_poly.pdbx_seq_one_letter_code
_entity_poly.pdbx_strand_id
1 'polypeptide(L)' 'MDVSHDYFLCDGCQNKNFMRIHSFSIRFYGVNFSDDLIYDKLTDELFQCTKCGKTFTKQQIEDVLAEFKKKRRSGTEE' A
#
# COMPACT_ATOMS: atom_id res chain seq x y z
N MET A 1 5.25 31.08 -5.65
CA MET A 1 5.67 29.66 -5.60
C MET A 1 4.39 28.84 -5.61
N ASP A 2 4.10 28.20 -6.74
CA ASP A 2 2.92 27.34 -6.89
C ASP A 2 3.28 25.95 -6.38
N VAL A 3 2.77 25.56 -5.20
CA VAL A 3 2.98 24.23 -4.63
C VAL A 3 1.87 23.34 -5.14
N SER A 4 2.11 22.66 -6.26
CA SER A 4 1.18 21.66 -6.78
C SER A 4 1.30 20.38 -5.94
N HIS A 5 0.25 20.04 -5.17
CA HIS A 5 0.14 18.73 -4.52
C HIS A 5 -0.60 17.76 -5.43
N ASP A 6 0.12 16.79 -5.99
CA ASP A 6 -0.52 15.60 -6.56
C ASP A 6 -0.82 14.62 -5.44
N TYR A 7 -2.11 14.29 -5.31
CA TYR A 7 -2.56 13.24 -4.43
C TYR A 7 -2.49 11.90 -5.16
N PHE A 8 -2.15 10.83 -4.44
CA PHE A 8 -2.35 9.49 -4.94
C PHE A 8 -3.86 9.28 -5.16
N LEU A 9 -4.25 8.95 -6.38
CA LEU A 9 -5.64 8.69 -6.75
C LEU A 9 -5.82 7.20 -6.96
N CYS A 10 -6.95 6.66 -6.49
CA CYS A 10 -7.24 5.26 -6.71
C CYS A 10 -7.46 4.99 -8.20
N ASP A 11 -6.66 4.09 -8.75
CA ASP A 11 -6.74 3.65 -10.16
C ASP A 11 -8.17 3.33 -10.64
N GLY A 12 -8.99 2.68 -9.79
CA GLY A 12 -10.34 2.26 -10.18
C GLY A 12 -11.45 3.32 -10.03
N CYS A 13 -11.25 4.40 -9.26
CA CYS A 13 -12.34 5.36 -8.99
C CYS A 13 -11.90 6.82 -8.83
N GLN A 14 -10.62 7.10 -9.07
CA GLN A 14 -9.94 8.39 -8.92
C GLN A 14 -10.19 9.05 -7.56
N ASN A 15 -10.49 8.26 -6.53
CA ASN A 15 -10.71 8.76 -5.19
C ASN A 15 -9.36 9.01 -4.50
N LYS A 16 -9.27 10.14 -3.79
CA LYS A 16 -8.09 10.52 -2.98
C LYS A 16 -8.15 10.03 -1.53
N ASN A 17 -9.28 9.49 -1.10
CA ASN A 17 -9.50 9.08 0.29
C ASN A 17 -9.16 7.60 0.47
N PHE A 18 -8.24 7.32 1.38
CA PHE A 18 -7.82 5.98 1.74
C PHE A 18 -7.88 5.81 3.26
N MET A 19 -8.30 4.64 3.69
CA MET A 19 -8.34 4.22 5.09
C MET A 19 -7.18 3.26 5.34
N ARG A 20 -6.44 3.49 6.42
CA ARG A 20 -5.35 2.60 6.83
C ARG A 20 -5.92 1.43 7.61
N ILE A 21 -5.59 0.22 7.18
CA ILE A 21 -6.00 -1.03 7.78
C ILE A 21 -4.74 -1.76 8.23
N HIS A 22 -4.65 -1.96 9.54
CA HIS A 22 -3.62 -2.82 10.12
C HIS A 22 -4.20 -4.23 10.25
N SER A 23 -3.65 -5.16 9.46
CA SER A 23 -4.01 -6.57 9.53
C SER A 23 -3.00 -7.27 10.43
N PHE A 24 -3.47 -7.72 11.60
CA PHE A 24 -2.68 -8.52 12.51
C PHE A 24 -3.04 -9.98 12.25
N SER A 25 -2.13 -10.73 11.64
CA SER A 25 -2.28 -12.16 11.45
C SER A 25 -1.18 -12.90 12.20
N ILE A 26 -1.56 -14.02 12.80
CA ILE A 26 -0.62 -14.93 13.44
C ILE A 26 -0.65 -16.23 12.65
N ARG A 27 0.50 -16.63 12.09
CA ARG A 27 0.64 -17.90 11.37
C ARG A 27 1.23 -18.92 12.31
N PHE A 28 0.54 -20.05 12.44
CA PHE A 28 1.00 -21.19 13.22
C PHE A 28 1.67 -22.16 12.25
N TYR A 29 2.97 -22.38 12.39
CA TYR A 29 3.64 -23.46 11.68
C TYR A 29 3.60 -24.71 12.57
N GLY A 30 2.75 -25.67 12.22
CA GLY A 30 2.79 -26.99 12.82
C GLY A 30 4.00 -27.75 12.30
N VAL A 31 5.11 -27.75 13.03
CA VAL A 31 6.26 -28.60 12.70
C VAL A 31 6.02 -29.98 13.32
N ASN A 32 5.86 -30.99 12.46
CA ASN A 32 5.91 -32.38 12.90
C ASN A 32 7.29 -32.57 13.57
N PHE A 33 7.31 -32.97 14.85
CA PHE A 33 8.46 -33.40 15.68
C PHE A 33 8.86 -32.58 16.93
N SER A 34 8.23 -31.45 17.27
CA SER A 34 8.36 -30.85 18.61
C SER A 34 7.09 -30.13 19.07
N ASP A 35 6.83 -30.16 20.38
CA ASP A 35 5.70 -29.49 21.08
C ASP A 35 5.76 -27.94 21.04
N ASP A 36 6.75 -27.37 20.33
CA ASP A 36 6.97 -25.94 20.18
C ASP A 36 6.27 -25.40 18.92
N LEU A 37 5.10 -24.79 19.12
CA LEU A 37 4.42 -24.00 18.11
C LEU A 37 5.24 -22.73 17.81
N ILE A 38 5.76 -22.62 16.58
CA ILE A 38 6.40 -21.38 16.11
C ILE A 38 5.29 -20.46 15.57
N TYR A 39 5.20 -19.26 16.13
CA TYR A 39 4.23 -18.24 15.74
C TYR A 39 4.94 -17.07 15.08
N ASP A 40 4.55 -16.74 13.85
CA ASP A 40 5.00 -15.52 13.18
C ASP A 40 3.89 -14.47 13.25
N LYS A 41 4.19 -13.34 13.92
CA LYS A 41 3.26 -12.20 14.03
C LYS A 41 3.47 -11.28 12.83
N LEU A 42 2.64 -11.46 11.81
CA LEU A 42 2.59 -10.60 10.64
C LEU A 42 1.69 -9.40 10.93
N THR A 43 2.28 -8.22 10.93
CA THR A 43 1.56 -6.94 10.94
C THR A 43 1.63 -6.37 9.53
N ASP A 44 0.56 -6.57 8.76
CA ASP A 44 0.47 -6.06 7.40
C ASP A 44 -0.26 -4.71 7.40
N GLU A 45 0.33 -3.71 6.76
CA GLU A 45 -0.25 -2.38 6.65
C GLU A 45 -0.80 -2.18 5.23
N LEU A 46 -2.12 -2.11 5.16
CA LEU A 46 -2.88 -1.94 3.93
C LEU A 46 -3.61 -0.59 3.94
N PHE A 47 -3.82 -0.03 2.76
CA PHE A 47 -4.54 1.21 2.53
C PHE A 47 -5.72 0.91 1.63
N GLN A 48 -6.93 0.96 2.18
CA GLN A 48 -8.15 0.68 1.45
C GLN A 48 -8.79 1.96 0.92
N CYS A 49 -9.12 2.00 -0.36
CA CYS A 49 -9.89 3.09 -0.93
C CYS A 49 -11.32 3.11 -0.35
N THR A 50 -11.76 4.25 0.16
CA THR A 50 -13.09 4.37 0.80
C THR A 50 -14.26 4.28 -0.16
N LYS A 51 -14.01 4.37 -1.48
CA LYS A 51 -15.05 4.41 -2.51
C LYS A 51 -15.25 3.07 -3.22
N CYS A 52 -14.16 2.41 -3.62
CA CYS A 52 -14.22 1.12 -4.33
C CYS A 52 -13.77 -0.08 -3.48
N GLY A 53 -13.24 0.14 -2.28
CA GLY A 53 -12.75 -0.93 -1.40
C GLY A 53 -11.44 -1.58 -1.83
N LYS A 54 -10.79 -1.10 -2.89
CA LYS A 54 -9.49 -1.62 -3.38
C LYS A 54 -8.39 -1.34 -2.35
N THR A 55 -7.59 -2.36 -2.00
CA THR A 55 -6.50 -2.26 -1.03
C THR A 55 -5.15 -2.09 -1.72
N PHE A 56 -4.28 -1.30 -1.12
CA PHE A 56 -2.93 -1.01 -1.59
C PHE A 56 -1.95 -1.19 -0.43
N THR A 57 -0.78 -1.76 -0.67
CA THR A 57 0.28 -1.79 0.34
C THR A 57 1.02 -0.46 0.37
N LYS A 58 1.70 -0.17 1.49
CA LYS A 58 2.56 1.02 1.58
C LYS A 58 3.55 1.10 0.41
N GLN A 59 4.20 -0.02 0.08
CA GLN A 59 5.11 -0.11 -1.05
C GLN A 59 4.46 0.26 -2.39
N GLN A 60 3.23 -0.17 -2.65
CA GLN A 60 2.52 0.19 -3.90
C GLN A 60 2.24 1.70 -3.98
N ILE A 61 1.85 2.33 -2.87
CA ILE A 61 1.61 3.79 -2.86
C ILE A 61 2.93 4.53 -3.10
N GLU A 62 4.01 4.12 -2.43
CA GLU A 62 5.34 4.73 -2.61
C GLU A 62 5.86 4.56 -4.05
N ASP A 63 5.67 3.38 -4.64
CA ASP A 63 6.07 3.10 -6.02
C ASP A 63 5.31 3.98 -7.01
N VAL A 64 3.97 4.06 -6.89
CA VAL A 64 3.16 4.91 -7.76
C VAL A 64 3.52 6.39 -7.57
N LEU A 65 3.74 6.86 -6.34
CA LEU A 65 4.20 8.24 -6.09
C LEU A 65 5.58 8.49 -6.72
N ALA A 66 6.49 7.52 -6.68
CA ALA A 66 7.78 7.59 -7.34
C ALA A 66 7.65 7.64 -8.87
N GLU A 67 6.73 6.86 -9.45
CA GLU A 67 6.38 6.91 -10.87
C GLU A 67 5.76 8.26 -11.28
N PHE A 68 4.84 8.80 -10.49
CA PHE A 68 4.27 10.14 -10.70
C PHE A 68 5.36 11.21 -10.70
N LYS A 69 6.30 11.14 -9.75
CA LYS A 69 7.45 12.05 -9.68
C LYS A 69 8.35 11.91 -10.92
N LYS A 70 8.57 10.69 -11.40
CA LYS A 70 9.34 10.44 -12.64
C LYS A 70 8.64 11.00 -13.87
N LYS A 71 7.34 10.72 -14.05
CA LYS A 71 6.52 11.23 -15.18
C LYS A 71 6.47 12.75 -15.23
N ARG A 72 6.31 13.42 -14.08
CA ARG A 72 6.39 14.89 -14.00
C ARG A 72 7.78 15.43 -14.37
N ARG A 73 8.85 14.70 -14.04
CA ARG A 73 10.22 15.08 -14.35
C ARG A 73 10.60 14.81 -15.82
N SER A 74 9.95 13.86 -16.48
CA SER A 74 10.11 13.57 -17.91
C SER A 74 9.11 14.31 -18.80
N GLY A 75 8.22 15.15 -18.25
CA GLY A 75 7.30 16.01 -19.00
C GLY A 75 7.97 17.25 -19.62
N THR A 76 9.28 17.21 -19.84
CA THR A 76 10.02 18.15 -20.68
C THR A 76 10.86 17.30 -21.61
N GLU A 77 10.21 16.63 -22.57
CA GLU A 77 10.79 16.04 -23.78
C GLU A 77 9.68 15.25 -24.49
N GLU A 78 8.90 15.95 -25.31
CA GLU A 78 8.42 15.58 -26.66
C GLU A 78 7.51 16.68 -27.22
#